data_AF-A0AA35MD24-F1
#
_entry.id   AF-A0AA35MD24-F1
#
_cell.length_a   1.000
_cell.length_b   1.000
_cell.length_c   1.000
_cell.angle_alpha   90.00
_cell.angle_beta   90.00
_cell.angle_gamma   90.00
#
_symmetry.space_group_name_H-M   'P 1'
#
loop_
_entity.id
_entity.type
_entity.pdbx_description
1 polymer ?
#
loop_
_entity_poly.entity_id
_entity_poly.type
_entity_poly.pdbx_seq_one_letter_code
_entity_poly.pdbx_strand_id
1 'polypeptide(L)'
;MSPPTTKAPLESSFTVGWICVFQKESLAARKLLYEEYTDEGIIYARDDNGQYILGRIGNHNVLRLVLLVGIGGGVKSKDHDVRPGDIVLGTKIIPYRFGKELEHGFKYTGDSIKPPRELMGVFTSLEEKVRDGLSLAKEIADAAKRFDVCRRADYARPKKRSLIQA
;
A
#
# COMPACT_ATOMS: atom_id res chain seq x y z
N MET A 1 -3.23 3.46 -26.93
CA MET A 1 -1.77 3.43 -27.07
C MET A 1 -1.14 3.49 -25.69
N SER A 2 -0.11 2.70 -25.43
CA SER A 2 0.74 2.83 -24.25
C SER A 2 1.67 4.04 -24.42
N PRO A 3 2.10 4.70 -23.32
CA PRO A 3 3.05 5.81 -23.41
C PRO A 3 4.38 5.34 -24.03
N PRO A 4 5.12 6.23 -24.71
CA PRO A 4 6.49 5.95 -25.09
C PRO A 4 7.35 5.69 -23.85
N THR A 5 8.29 4.75 -23.96
CA THR A 5 9.19 4.37 -22.87
C THR A 5 10.53 5.09 -23.00
N THR A 6 11.06 5.67 -21.93
CA THR A 6 12.34 6.41 -21.92
C THR A 6 13.15 6.07 -20.67
N LYS A 7 14.47 6.29 -20.66
CA LYS A 7 15.29 6.08 -19.46
C LYS A 7 14.88 7.01 -18.32
N ALA A 8 14.79 6.47 -17.10
CA ALA A 8 14.47 7.28 -15.93
C ALA A 8 15.54 8.36 -15.62
N PRO A 9 15.12 9.57 -15.23
CA PRO A 9 16.02 10.58 -14.67
C PRO A 9 16.48 10.20 -13.26
N LEU A 10 17.32 11.03 -12.64
CA LEU A 10 17.83 10.78 -11.28
C LEU A 10 16.68 10.71 -10.26
N GLU A 11 16.81 9.85 -9.25
CA GLU A 11 15.82 9.64 -8.19
C GLU A 11 15.35 10.95 -7.52
N SER A 12 16.27 11.87 -7.23
CA SER A 12 15.95 13.17 -6.60
C SER A 12 15.12 14.10 -7.48
N SER A 13 14.94 13.79 -8.76
CA SER A 13 14.11 14.59 -9.67
C SER A 13 12.61 14.27 -9.55
N PHE A 14 12.25 13.16 -8.90
CA PHE A 14 10.87 12.77 -8.66
C PHE A 14 10.33 13.55 -7.46
N THR A 15 9.55 14.59 -7.75
CA THR A 15 9.00 15.49 -6.74
C THR A 15 7.53 15.23 -6.45
N VAL A 16 6.86 14.47 -7.33
CA VAL A 16 5.42 14.18 -7.21
C VAL A 16 5.24 12.68 -7.01
N GLY A 17 4.66 12.33 -5.86
CA GLY A 17 4.23 10.98 -5.54
C GLY A 17 2.71 10.83 -5.68
N TRP A 18 2.28 9.85 -6.46
CA TRP A 18 0.89 9.44 -6.59
C TRP A 18 0.70 8.09 -5.88
N ILE A 19 -0.38 7.92 -5.12
CA ILE A 19 -0.81 6.60 -4.59
C ILE A 19 -2.12 6.16 -5.24
N CYS A 20 -2.12 4.95 -5.80
CA CYS A 20 -3.29 4.28 -6.34
C CYS A 20 -3.79 3.21 -5.39
N VAL A 21 -5.09 3.22 -5.07
CA VAL A 21 -5.67 2.21 -4.18
C VAL A 21 -6.24 1.02 -4.97
N PHE A 22 -6.81 1.30 -6.15
CA PHE A 22 -7.40 0.26 -7.00
C PHE A 22 -6.68 0.09 -8.33
N GLN A 23 -6.75 -1.13 -8.90
CA GLN A 23 -6.25 -1.39 -10.26
C GLN A 23 -6.88 -0.45 -11.30
N LYS A 24 -8.18 -0.14 -11.20
CA LYS A 24 -8.84 0.79 -12.13
C LYS A 24 -8.24 2.21 -12.07
N GLU A 25 -7.88 2.67 -10.87
CA GLU A 25 -7.20 3.96 -10.68
C GLU A 25 -5.79 3.89 -11.25
N SER A 26 -5.08 2.79 -11.04
CA SER A 26 -3.74 2.55 -11.57
C SER A 26 -3.71 2.58 -13.09
N LEU A 27 -4.68 1.93 -13.73
CA LEU A 27 -4.82 1.95 -15.18
C LEU A 27 -5.17 3.35 -15.71
N ALA A 28 -6.02 4.10 -15.01
CA ALA A 28 -6.32 5.48 -15.36
C ALA A 28 -5.07 6.38 -15.22
N ALA A 29 -4.36 6.27 -14.10
CA ALA A 29 -3.11 6.98 -13.81
C ALA A 29 -2.07 6.80 -14.92
N ARG A 30 -1.86 5.54 -15.32
CA ARG A 30 -0.84 5.20 -16.33
C ARG A 30 -1.17 5.82 -17.69
N LYS A 31 -2.45 5.94 -18.02
CA LYS A 31 -2.89 6.60 -19.26
C LYS A 31 -2.72 8.12 -19.25
N LEU A 32 -2.55 8.74 -18.08
CA LEU A 32 -2.28 10.18 -17.96
C LEU A 32 -0.79 10.52 -18.13
N LEU A 33 0.09 9.52 -18.13
CA LEU A 33 1.52 9.73 -18.37
C LEU A 33 1.75 10.10 -19.85
N TYR A 34 2.53 11.15 -20.08
CA TYR A 34 3.02 11.47 -21.43
C TYR A 34 4.14 10.52 -21.84
N GLU A 35 4.95 10.07 -20.88
CA GLU A 35 6.01 9.08 -21.05
C GLU A 35 6.11 8.22 -19.78
N GLU A 36 6.43 6.95 -19.98
CA GLU A 36 6.71 5.99 -18.92
C GLU A 36 8.23 5.76 -18.88
N TYR A 37 8.82 5.74 -17.69
CA TYR A 37 10.25 5.51 -17.56
C TYR A 37 10.57 4.04 -17.34
N THR A 38 11.67 3.56 -17.94
CA THR A 38 12.27 2.28 -17.55
C THR A 38 12.83 2.38 -16.13
N ASP A 39 12.82 1.26 -15.41
CA ASP A 39 13.42 1.07 -14.08
C ASP A 39 14.98 1.10 -14.09
N GLU A 40 15.57 1.33 -15.26
CA GLU A 40 17.00 1.35 -15.53
C GLU A 40 17.70 2.57 -14.91
N GLY A 41 17.96 2.48 -13.60
CA GLY A 41 18.74 3.48 -12.87
C GLY A 41 18.12 3.93 -11.55
N ILE A 42 16.92 3.44 -11.23
CA ILE A 42 16.26 3.74 -9.95
C ILE A 42 16.22 2.49 -9.10
N ILE A 43 16.87 2.55 -7.94
CA ILE A 43 17.13 1.40 -7.08
C ILE A 43 15.81 0.79 -6.58
N TYR A 44 14.82 1.63 -6.25
CA TYR A 44 13.54 1.19 -5.68
C TYR A 44 12.54 0.60 -6.69
N ALA A 45 12.77 0.77 -7.99
CA ALA A 45 11.88 0.26 -9.04
C ALA A 45 12.41 -1.04 -9.69
N ARG A 46 13.57 -1.53 -9.24
CA ARG A 46 14.28 -2.65 -9.86
C ARG A 46 14.02 -3.99 -9.15
N ASP A 47 13.54 -3.97 -7.91
CA ASP A 47 13.35 -5.16 -7.05
C ASP A 47 11.90 -5.34 -6.54
N ASP A 48 10.98 -4.48 -6.96
CA ASP A 48 9.67 -4.26 -6.34
C ASP A 48 8.50 -4.97 -7.05
N ASN A 49 8.78 -5.89 -7.99
CA ASN A 49 7.77 -6.62 -8.75
C ASN A 49 6.75 -5.71 -9.51
N GLY A 50 7.14 -4.50 -9.90
CA GLY A 50 6.30 -3.57 -10.66
C GLY A 50 5.25 -2.83 -9.81
N GLN A 51 5.54 -2.59 -8.53
CA GLN A 51 4.69 -1.79 -7.63
C GLN A 51 4.81 -0.29 -7.93
N TYR A 52 5.98 0.15 -8.39
CA TYR A 52 6.25 1.49 -8.86
C TYR A 52 6.09 1.59 -10.39
N ILE A 53 5.43 2.65 -10.84
CA ILE A 53 5.53 3.12 -12.22
C ILE A 53 6.07 4.53 -12.19
N LEU A 54 7.08 4.74 -13.01
CA LEU A 54 7.76 6.01 -13.17
C LEU A 54 7.29 6.64 -14.48
N GLY A 55 7.10 7.96 -14.49
CA GLY A 55 6.77 8.64 -15.73
C GLY A 55 6.75 10.15 -15.58
N ARG A 56 6.26 10.83 -16.62
CA ARG A 56 6.12 12.29 -16.59
C ARG A 56 4.72 12.75 -16.98
N ILE A 57 4.26 13.74 -16.22
CA ILE A 57 3.03 14.50 -16.47
C ILE A 57 3.43 15.98 -16.62
N GLY A 58 3.33 16.52 -17.84
CA GLY A 58 3.75 17.87 -18.16
C GLY A 58 5.26 17.99 -17.97
N ASN A 59 5.68 18.91 -17.10
CA ASN A 59 7.08 19.12 -16.75
C ASN A 59 7.48 18.44 -15.43
N HIS A 60 6.65 17.53 -14.90
CA HIS A 60 6.86 16.90 -13.60
C HIS A 60 7.18 15.41 -13.75
N ASN A 61 8.28 14.97 -13.12
CA ASN A 61 8.59 13.56 -12.95
C ASN A 61 7.74 13.02 -11.79
N VAL A 62 6.97 11.98 -12.09
CA VAL A 62 5.97 11.41 -11.18
C VAL A 62 6.36 9.97 -10.85
N LEU A 63 6.40 9.67 -9.55
CA LEU A 63 6.50 8.33 -9.00
C LEU A 63 5.09 7.88 -8.63
N ARG A 64 4.67 6.72 -9.14
CA ARG A 64 3.36 6.16 -8.85
C ARG A 64 3.51 4.85 -8.10
N LEU A 65 2.94 4.76 -6.90
CA LEU A 65 2.87 3.54 -6.10
C LEU A 65 1.44 2.99 -6.10
N VAL A 66 1.28 1.66 -6.14
CA VAL A 66 -0.01 0.99 -5.93
C VAL A 66 -0.06 0.37 -4.54
N LEU A 67 -1.03 0.80 -3.72
CA LEU A 67 -1.33 0.20 -2.41
C LEU A 67 -2.66 -0.54 -2.47
N LEU A 68 -2.67 -1.84 -2.22
CA LEU A 68 -3.92 -2.57 -2.10
C LEU A 68 -4.59 -2.23 -0.76
N VAL A 69 -5.72 -1.52 -0.80
CA VAL A 69 -6.55 -1.26 0.38
C VAL A 69 -7.90 -1.93 0.20
N GLY A 70 -8.35 -2.63 1.23
CA GLY A 70 -9.63 -3.32 1.24
C GLY A 70 -9.99 -3.84 2.62
N ILE A 71 -11.14 -4.49 2.70
CA ILE A 71 -11.54 -5.25 3.88
C ILE A 71 -11.05 -6.69 3.75
N GLY A 72 -10.63 -7.29 4.86
CA GLY A 72 -10.22 -8.69 4.93
C GLY A 72 -10.80 -9.36 6.16
N GLY A 73 -10.93 -10.70 6.10
CA GLY A 73 -11.26 -11.51 7.27
C GLY A 73 -10.02 -11.72 8.13
N GLY A 74 -10.07 -11.33 9.39
CA GLY A 74 -8.99 -11.58 10.36
C GLY A 74 -9.09 -13.00 10.93
N VAL A 75 -8.02 -13.78 10.81
CA VAL A 75 -7.89 -15.08 11.50
C VAL A 75 -7.17 -14.82 12.82
N LYS A 76 -7.87 -15.06 13.93
CA LYS A 76 -7.27 -14.96 15.26
C LYS A 76 -6.24 -16.07 15.47
N SER A 77 -5.11 -15.74 16.08
CA SER A 77 -4.12 -16.69 16.54
C SER A 77 -3.83 -16.46 18.02
N LYS A 78 -3.03 -17.34 18.65
CA LYS A 78 -2.62 -17.16 20.06
C LYS A 78 -1.86 -15.84 20.25
N ASP A 79 -1.09 -15.43 19.25
CA ASP A 79 -0.22 -14.26 19.31
C ASP A 79 -0.86 -13.00 18.72
N HIS A 80 -1.99 -13.13 18.00
CA HIS A 80 -2.66 -12.02 17.31
C HIS A 80 -4.18 -12.08 17.50
N ASP A 81 -4.71 -11.20 18.35
CA ASP A 81 -6.16 -11.01 18.53
C ASP A 81 -6.68 -9.95 17.55
N VAL A 82 -6.87 -10.35 16.28
CA VAL A 82 -7.42 -9.48 15.24
C VAL A 82 -8.92 -9.27 15.46
N ARG A 83 -9.37 -8.01 15.53
CA ARG A 83 -10.77 -7.62 15.78
C ARG A 83 -11.34 -6.79 14.62
N PRO A 84 -12.68 -6.82 14.43
CA PRO A 84 -13.33 -5.91 13.49
C PRO A 84 -13.01 -4.44 13.81
N GLY A 85 -12.52 -3.73 12.80
CA GLY A 85 -12.10 -2.33 12.92
C GLY A 85 -10.60 -2.14 13.14
N ASP A 86 -9.83 -3.20 13.34
CA ASP A 86 -8.37 -3.12 13.31
C ASP A 86 -7.88 -2.82 11.89
N ILE A 87 -6.85 -1.98 11.80
CA ILE A 87 -6.14 -1.72 10.55
C ILE A 87 -4.94 -2.67 10.50
N VAL A 88 -4.88 -3.48 9.45
CA VAL A 88 -3.81 -4.45 9.25
C VAL A 88 -2.93 -4.01 8.09
N LEU A 89 -1.62 -4.05 8.29
CA LEU A 89 -0.63 -3.79 7.24
C LEU A 89 -0.09 -5.13 6.72
N GLY A 90 -0.25 -5.36 5.42
CA GLY A 90 0.25 -6.58 4.78
C GLY A 90 1.76 -6.49 4.53
N THR A 91 2.54 -7.27 5.26
CA THR A 91 4.00 -7.38 5.07
C THR A 91 4.40 -8.51 4.12
N LYS A 92 3.45 -9.37 3.78
CA LYS A 92 3.68 -10.60 3.02
C LYS A 92 2.38 -11.08 2.36
N ILE A 93 2.44 -11.43 1.09
CA ILE A 93 1.32 -12.05 0.36
C ILE A 93 1.64 -13.53 0.13
N ILE A 94 0.72 -14.39 0.53
CA ILE A 94 0.81 -15.83 0.35
C ILE A 94 -0.37 -16.27 -0.52
N PRO A 95 -0.17 -16.58 -1.81
CA PRO A 95 -1.29 -16.94 -2.68
C PRO A 95 -1.84 -18.31 -2.28
N TYR A 96 -3.17 -18.39 -2.15
CA TYR A 96 -3.88 -19.58 -1.65
C TYR A 96 -3.55 -20.87 -2.42
N ARG A 97 -3.30 -20.78 -3.74
CA ARG A 97 -2.97 -21.92 -4.60
C ARG A 97 -1.62 -22.58 -4.27
N PHE A 98 -0.77 -21.93 -3.48
CA PHE A 98 0.57 -22.42 -3.16
C PHE A 98 0.68 -23.07 -1.77
N GLY A 99 -0.35 -23.77 -1.32
CA GLY A 99 -0.24 -24.68 -0.19
C GLY A 99 -0.52 -26.11 -0.60
N LYS A 100 0.30 -27.03 -0.10
CA LYS A 100 0.09 -28.47 -0.23
C LYS A 100 -0.29 -29.01 1.14
N GLU A 101 -1.42 -29.72 1.19
CA GLU A 101 -1.72 -30.57 2.34
C GLU A 101 -0.80 -31.79 2.26
N LEU A 102 0.10 -31.91 3.24
CA LEU A 102 0.97 -33.06 3.45
C LEU A 102 0.35 -33.94 4.54
N GLU A 103 0.82 -35.18 4.68
CA GLU A 103 0.38 -36.07 5.77
C GLU A 103 0.55 -35.46 7.18
N HIS A 104 1.42 -34.46 7.33
CA HIS A 104 1.73 -33.82 8.62
C HIS A 104 1.23 -32.36 8.69
N GLY A 105 0.31 -32.00 7.79
CA GLY A 105 -0.35 -30.70 7.77
C GLY A 105 -0.06 -29.86 6.51
N PHE A 106 -0.60 -28.65 6.50
CA PHE A 106 -0.54 -27.75 5.36
C PHE A 106 0.82 -27.03 5.27
N LYS A 107 1.52 -27.19 4.15
CA LYS A 107 2.80 -26.52 3.87
C LYS A 107 2.66 -25.56 2.70
N TYR A 108 3.03 -24.30 2.92
CA TYR A 108 3.18 -23.34 1.82
C TYR A 108 4.42 -23.69 0.98
N THR A 109 4.25 -23.84 -0.34
CA THR A 109 5.30 -24.26 -1.28
C THR A 109 5.63 -23.22 -2.35
N GLY A 110 4.99 -22.06 -2.33
CA GLY A 110 5.22 -20.99 -3.30
C GLY A 110 6.07 -19.85 -2.73
N ASP A 111 6.64 -19.08 -3.64
CA ASP A 111 7.28 -17.82 -3.28
C ASP A 111 6.25 -16.85 -2.72
N SER A 112 6.72 -16.10 -1.74
CA SER A 112 5.90 -15.08 -1.14
C SER A 112 6.36 -13.71 -1.58
N ILE A 113 5.40 -12.94 -2.09
CA ILE A 113 5.62 -11.58 -2.53
C ILE A 113 5.66 -10.71 -1.27
N LYS A 114 6.77 -10.00 -1.09
CA LYS A 114 6.94 -9.00 -0.04
C LYS A 114 6.84 -7.61 -0.63
N PRO A 115 6.35 -6.61 0.13
CA PRO A 115 6.45 -5.22 -0.26
C PRO A 115 7.91 -4.79 -0.48
N PRO A 116 8.15 -3.74 -1.27
CA PRO A 116 9.48 -3.19 -1.49
C PRO A 116 10.15 -2.74 -0.19
N ARG A 117 11.48 -2.72 -0.17
CA ARG A 117 12.27 -2.51 1.06
C ARG A 117 12.01 -1.15 1.71
N GLU A 118 11.68 -0.15 0.92
CA GLU A 118 11.42 1.22 1.36
C GLU A 118 10.11 1.26 2.15
N LEU A 119 9.08 0.55 1.66
CA LEU A 119 7.83 0.38 2.40
C LEU A 119 8.05 -0.42 3.68
N MET A 120 8.92 -1.43 3.64
CA MET A 120 9.31 -2.15 4.86
C MET A 120 10.02 -1.25 5.86
N GLY A 121 10.86 -0.31 5.41
CA GLY A 121 11.49 0.70 6.27
C GLY A 121 10.45 1.61 6.93
N VAL A 122 9.45 2.06 6.16
CA VAL A 122 8.32 2.83 6.70
C VAL A 122 7.51 2.01 7.71
N PHE A 123 7.30 0.71 7.46
CA PHE A 123 6.61 -0.18 8.40
C PHE A 123 7.38 -0.32 9.72
N THR A 124 8.70 -0.55 9.67
CA THR A 124 9.52 -0.60 10.88
C THR A 124 9.40 0.69 11.69
N SER A 125 9.50 1.85 11.04
CA SER A 125 9.34 3.14 11.73
C SER A 125 7.92 3.35 12.29
N LEU A 126 6.89 2.83 11.61
CA LEU A 126 5.52 2.90 12.10
C LEU A 126 5.30 1.97 13.30
N GLU A 127 5.83 0.74 13.24
CA GLU A 127 5.78 -0.22 14.35
C GLU A 127 6.46 0.33 15.60
N GLU A 128 7.61 0.99 15.45
CA GLU A 128 8.29 1.69 16.55
C GLU A 128 7.41 2.79 17.15
N LYS A 129 6.86 3.68 16.31
CA LYS A 129 5.95 4.73 16.81
C LYS A 129 4.73 4.16 17.51
N VAL A 130 4.13 3.09 16.98
CA VAL A 130 2.99 2.43 17.60
C VAL A 130 3.38 1.85 18.97
N ARG A 131 4.57 1.24 19.08
CA ARG A 131 5.13 0.76 20.36
C ARG A 131 5.33 1.91 21.36
N ASP A 132 5.74 3.07 20.87
CA ASP A 132 5.92 4.30 21.65
C ASP A 132 4.59 5.00 22.00
N GLY A 133 3.44 4.41 21.65
CA GLY A 133 2.12 4.92 22.01
C GLY A 133 1.50 5.91 21.02
N LEU A 134 1.87 5.83 19.74
CA LEU A 134 1.28 6.65 18.67
C LEU A 134 -0.26 6.62 18.73
N SER A 135 -0.86 7.79 18.92
CA SER A 135 -2.31 7.94 18.84
C SER A 135 -2.70 8.15 17.37
N LEU A 136 -3.11 7.08 16.71
CA LEU A 136 -3.57 7.14 15.32
C LEU A 136 -4.70 8.17 15.12
N ALA A 137 -5.60 8.32 16.10
CA ALA A 137 -6.67 9.31 16.05
C ALA A 137 -6.13 10.74 15.99
N LYS A 138 -5.07 11.04 16.73
CA LYS A 138 -4.40 12.34 16.71
C LYS A 138 -3.69 12.56 15.38
N GLU A 139 -2.90 11.59 14.93
CA GLU A 139 -2.19 11.66 13.66
C GLU A 139 -3.14 11.89 12.48
N ILE A 140 -4.26 11.16 12.43
CA ILE A 140 -5.29 11.35 11.39
C ILE A 140 -5.91 12.75 11.50
N ALA A 141 -6.19 13.25 12.71
CA ALA A 141 -6.77 14.57 12.89
C ALA A 141 -5.80 15.68 12.47
N ASP A 142 -4.52 15.55 12.78
CA ASP A 142 -3.48 16.52 12.41
C ASP A 142 -3.20 16.47 10.91
N ALA A 143 -3.16 15.29 10.30
CA ALA A 143 -3.08 15.13 8.85
C ALA A 143 -4.30 15.74 8.14
N ALA A 144 -5.52 15.49 8.64
CA ALA A 144 -6.73 16.05 8.05
C ALA A 144 -6.74 17.58 8.04
N LYS A 145 -6.23 18.21 9.12
CA LYS A 145 -6.03 19.67 9.16
C LYS A 145 -4.98 20.14 8.16
N ARG A 146 -3.85 19.42 8.07
CA ARG A 146 -2.72 19.80 7.20
C ARG A 146 -3.09 19.77 5.71
N PHE A 147 -3.92 18.81 5.31
CA PHE A 147 -4.27 18.58 3.90
C PHE A 147 -5.67 19.11 3.53
N ASP A 148 -6.32 19.86 4.43
CA ASP A 148 -7.70 20.35 4.27
C ASP A 148 -8.68 19.25 3.80
N VAL A 149 -8.51 18.04 4.35
CA VAL A 149 -9.32 16.89 3.94
C VAL A 149 -10.67 16.99 4.63
N CYS A 150 -11.66 17.51 3.90
CA CYS A 150 -13.05 17.46 4.32
C CYS A 150 -13.53 16.00 4.38
N ARG A 151 -13.77 15.49 5.59
CA ARG A 151 -14.54 14.25 5.76
C ARG A 151 -15.94 14.50 5.19
N ARG A 152 -16.29 13.80 4.12
CA ARG A 152 -17.69 13.74 3.64
C ARG A 152 -18.57 13.33 4.82
N ALA A 153 -19.66 14.08 5.04
CA ALA A 153 -20.56 13.89 6.18
C ALA A 153 -21.10 12.44 6.28
N ASP A 154 -21.17 11.74 5.16
CA ASP A 154 -21.72 10.39 5.05
C ASP A 154 -20.77 9.29 5.56
N TYR A 155 -19.47 9.58 5.74
CA TYR A 155 -18.47 8.64 6.27
C TYR A 155 -18.11 8.93 7.73
N ALA A 156 -19.07 9.45 8.50
CA ALA A 156 -18.89 9.68 9.93
C ALA A 156 -18.88 8.36 10.72
N ARG A 157 -18.10 8.31 11.80
CA ARG A 157 -18.12 7.20 12.75
C ARG A 157 -19.55 7.02 13.30
N PRO A 158 -20.13 5.82 13.27
CA PRO A 158 -21.49 5.59 13.77
C PRO A 158 -21.62 6.03 15.23
N LYS A 159 -22.75 6.70 15.55
CA LYS A 159 -22.99 7.25 16.89
C LYS A 159 -23.22 6.18 17.97
N LYS A 160 -23.51 4.94 17.59
CA LYS A 160 -23.70 3.80 18.51
C LYS A 160 -22.83 2.63 18.09
N ARG A 161 -22.14 2.05 19.07
CA ARG A 161 -21.40 0.79 18.96
C ARG A 161 -22.40 -0.35 19.17
N SER A 162 -23.22 -0.66 18.16
CA SER A 162 -23.98 -1.91 18.19
C SER A 162 -22.97 -3.03 17.98
N LEU A 163 -22.57 -3.66 19.09
CA LEU A 163 -21.88 -4.95 19.01
C LEU A 163 -22.76 -5.87 18.18
N ILE A 164 -22.18 -6.50 17.16
CA ILE A 164 -22.84 -7.61 16.48
C ILE A 164 -22.95 -8.69 17.54
N GLN A 165 -24.14 -8.84 18.13
CA GLN A 165 -24.48 -10.02 18.91
C GLN A 165 -24.57 -11.16 17.90
N ALA A 166 -23.54 -12.00 17.89
CA ALA A 166 -23.53 -13.29 17.21
C ALA A 166 -24.15 -14.34 18.12
#